data_AF-A0A2M8NER4-F1
#
_entry.id   AF-A0A2M8NER4-F1
#
_cell.length_a   1.000
_cell.length_b   1.000
_cell.length_c   1.000
_cell.angle_alpha   90.00
_cell.angle_beta   90.00
_cell.angle_gamma   90.00
#
_symmetry.space_group_name_H-M   'P 1'
#
loop_
_entity.id
_entity.type
_entity.pdbx_description
1 polymer ?
#
loop_
_entity_poly.entity_id
_entity_poly.type
_entity_poly.pdbx_seq_one_letter_code
_entity_poly.pdbx_strand_id
1 'polypeptide(L)'
;GRHPVVEQTLKGERYIPNDVIFEKGEIVRVITGPNMSGKSTYLRQTALIVLMAQIGSFVPAASARIGLVDRIFTRIGAQDEIHAGQSTFMVEMIEAANILHHATPRSLLILDEIGRGTSTY
;
A
#
# COMPACT_ATOMS: atom_id res chain seq x y z
N GLY A 1 -4.64 -11.33 7.29
CA GLY A 1 -5.21 -10.10 7.87
C GLY A 1 -6.48 -9.67 7.14
N ARG A 2 -7.24 -8.73 7.72
CA ARG A 2 -8.46 -8.15 7.14
C ARG A 2 -8.34 -6.62 7.12
N HIS A 3 -8.97 -5.95 6.17
CA HIS A 3 -8.92 -4.50 6.10
C HIS A 3 -9.82 -3.90 7.19
N PRO A 4 -9.29 -3.14 8.16
CA PRO A 4 -10.02 -2.77 9.38
C PRO A 4 -11.28 -1.93 9.11
N VAL A 5 -11.26 -1.08 8.07
CA VAL A 5 -12.43 -0.28 7.66
C VAL A 5 -13.38 -1.07 6.76
N VAL A 6 -12.90 -1.60 5.63
CA VAL A 6 -13.76 -2.30 4.64
C VAL A 6 -14.53 -3.45 5.26
N GLU A 7 -13.92 -4.22 6.16
CA GLU A 7 -14.60 -5.30 6.87
C GLU A 7 -15.86 -4.84 7.61
N GLN A 8 -15.84 -3.65 8.21
CA GLN A 8 -16.99 -3.10 8.94
C GLN A 8 -18.08 -2.56 8.00
N THR A 9 -17.73 -2.23 6.76
CA THR A 9 -18.67 -1.65 5.79
C THR A 9 -19.46 -2.70 5.00
N LEU A 10 -18.97 -3.94 4.96
CA LEU A 10 -19.66 -5.03 4.26
C LEU A 10 -20.92 -5.44 5.04
N LYS A 11 -22.10 -5.14 4.47
CA LYS A 11 -23.40 -5.55 5.02
C LYS A 11 -23.80 -6.89 4.42
N GLY A 12 -23.86 -7.94 5.25
CA GLY A 12 -24.32 -9.26 4.83
C GLY A 12 -23.29 -10.13 4.11
N GLU A 13 -22.09 -9.60 3.84
CA GLU A 13 -20.99 -10.33 3.22
C GLU A 13 -19.78 -10.41 4.13
N ARG A 14 -19.08 -11.54 4.11
CA ARG A 14 -17.87 -11.76 4.92
C ARG A 14 -16.65 -11.26 4.16
N TYR A 15 -15.86 -10.39 4.79
CA TYR A 15 -14.54 -10.02 4.25
C TYR A 15 -13.62 -11.24 4.16
N ILE A 16 -13.00 -11.45 2.99
CA ILE A 16 -12.05 -12.55 2.79
C ILE A 16 -10.66 -12.12 3.32
N PRO A 17 -10.13 -12.78 4.38
CA PRO A 17 -8.81 -12.45 4.89
C PRO A 17 -7.71 -12.83 3.89
N ASN A 18 -6.63 -12.07 3.86
CA ASN A 18 -5.48 -12.32 3.00
C ASN A 18 -4.17 -12.31 3.81
N ASP A 19 -3.28 -13.25 3.53
CA ASP A 19 -1.96 -13.33 4.17
C ASP A 19 -0.97 -12.36 3.53
N VAL A 20 -0.11 -11.79 4.37
CA VAL A 20 0.99 -10.92 3.97
C VAL A 20 2.23 -11.47 4.64
N ILE A 21 3.13 -12.01 3.83
CA ILE A 21 4.37 -12.65 4.27
C ILE A 21 5.49 -11.96 3.51
N PHE A 22 6.61 -11.68 4.16
CA PHE A 22 7.85 -11.37 3.48
C PHE A 22 8.81 -12.49 3.83
N GLU A 23 9.24 -13.25 2.83
CA GLU A 23 10.18 -14.35 3.03
C GLU A 23 11.56 -13.82 3.45
N LYS A 24 12.41 -14.68 4.00
CA LYS A 24 13.76 -14.29 4.40
C LYS A 24 14.54 -13.75 3.19
N GLY A 25 14.88 -12.47 3.22
CA GLY A 25 15.59 -11.78 2.14
C GLY A 25 14.68 -11.16 1.07
N GLU A 26 13.36 -11.37 1.15
CA GLU A 26 12.39 -10.67 0.31
C GLU A 26 12.24 -9.22 0.81
N ILE A 27 12.64 -8.25 -0.01
CA ILE A 27 12.49 -6.81 0.26
C ILE A 27 11.45 -6.13 -0.63
N VAL A 28 11.05 -6.81 -1.72
CA VAL A 28 10.04 -6.33 -2.67
C VAL A 28 9.10 -7.49 -2.99
N ARG A 29 7.80 -7.24 -2.85
CA ARG A 29 6.72 -8.16 -3.23
C ARG A 29 5.93 -7.55 -4.37
N VAL A 30 5.91 -8.23 -5.51
CA VAL A 30 5.14 -7.80 -6.69
C VAL A 30 3.76 -8.43 -6.65
N ILE A 31 2.71 -7.61 -6.79
CA ILE A 31 1.32 -8.06 -6.79
C ILE A 31 0.72 -7.77 -8.16
N THR A 32 0.27 -8.82 -8.83
CA THR A 32 -0.38 -8.74 -10.13
C THR A 32 -1.80 -9.28 -10.05
N GLY A 33 -2.62 -8.94 -11.04
CA GLY A 33 -4.02 -9.38 -11.11
C GLY A 33 -4.91 -8.37 -11.83
N PRO A 34 -6.12 -8.76 -12.22
CA PRO A 34 -7.04 -7.89 -12.95
C PRO A 34 -7.44 -6.67 -12.11
N ASN A 35 -7.89 -5.60 -12.78
CA ASN A 35 -8.48 -4.46 -12.07
C ASN A 35 -9.69 -4.94 -11.25
N MET A 36 -9.96 -4.25 -10.14
CA MET A 36 -11.02 -4.61 -9.18
C MET A 36 -10.83 -5.96 -8.45
N SER A 37 -9.69 -6.64 -8.58
CA SER A 37 -9.41 -7.88 -7.84
C SER A 37 -9.02 -7.67 -6.36
N GLY A 38 -9.17 -6.45 -5.83
CA GLY A 38 -8.83 -6.12 -4.44
C GLY A 38 -7.36 -5.83 -4.15
N LYS A 39 -6.49 -5.65 -5.17
CA LYS A 39 -5.06 -5.35 -4.97
C LYS A 39 -4.82 -4.11 -4.10
N SER A 40 -5.47 -2.99 -4.42
CA SER A 40 -5.34 -1.75 -3.65
C SER A 40 -5.87 -1.91 -2.22
N THR A 41 -6.94 -2.71 -2.03
CA THR A 41 -7.46 -3.06 -0.70
C THR A 41 -6.45 -3.89 0.10
N TYR A 42 -5.80 -4.86 -0.53
CA TYR A 42 -4.74 -5.68 0.08
C TYR A 42 -3.53 -4.83 0.50
N LEU A 43 -3.10 -3.92 -0.37
CA LEU A 43 -2.00 -3.00 -0.09
C LEU A 43 -2.33 -2.08 1.10
N ARG A 44 -3.48 -1.40 1.07
CA ARG A 44 -3.94 -0.52 2.15
C ARG A 44 -4.14 -1.27 3.47
N GLN A 45 -4.69 -2.48 3.42
CA GLN A 45 -4.83 -3.36 4.59
C GLN A 45 -3.48 -3.57 5.29
N THR A 46 -2.42 -3.83 4.51
CA THR A 46 -1.08 -4.06 5.05
C THR A 46 -0.55 -2.83 5.79
N ALA A 47 -0.68 -1.64 5.18
CA ALA A 47 -0.28 -0.37 5.80
C ALA A 47 -1.02 -0.13 7.13
N LEU A 48 -2.34 -0.33 7.13
CA LEU A 48 -3.17 -0.10 8.31
C LEU A 48 -2.84 -1.08 9.44
N ILE A 49 -2.56 -2.36 9.12
CA ILE A 49 -2.15 -3.34 10.12
C ILE A 49 -0.82 -2.96 10.77
N VAL A 50 0.17 -2.49 10.00
CA VAL A 50 1.45 -2.01 10.53
C VAL A 50 1.27 -0.79 11.43
N LEU A 51 0.47 0.19 10.99
CA LEU A 51 0.15 1.37 11.78
C LEU A 51 -0.53 1.01 13.10
N MET A 52 -1.56 0.15 13.05
CA MET A 52 -2.29 -0.32 14.24
C MET A 52 -1.38 -1.05 15.23
N ALA A 53 -0.45 -1.88 14.74
CA ALA A 53 0.51 -2.57 15.60
C ALA A 53 1.45 -1.57 16.31
N GLN A 54 1.94 -0.55 15.62
CA GLN A 54 2.89 0.42 16.18
C GLN A 54 2.26 1.45 17.12
N ILE A 55 0.95 1.68 17.06
CA ILE A 55 0.21 2.45 18.08
C ILE A 55 -0.15 1.62 19.32
N GLY A 56 0.22 0.32 19.35
CA GLY A 56 -0.07 -0.59 20.46
C GLY A 56 -1.49 -1.16 20.45
N SER A 57 -2.19 -1.14 19.31
CA SER A 57 -3.53 -1.70 19.17
C SER A 57 -3.50 -3.18 18.78
N PHE A 58 -4.57 -3.91 19.09
CA PHE A 58 -4.81 -5.21 18.45
C PHE A 58 -5.02 -5.03 16.95
N VAL A 59 -4.53 -5.98 16.15
CA VAL A 59 -4.65 -5.95 14.68
C VAL A 59 -5.68 -6.95 14.17
N PRO A 60 -6.38 -6.67 13.06
CA PRO A 60 -7.40 -7.55 12.47
C PRO A 60 -6.78 -8.75 11.72
N ALA A 61 -6.04 -9.60 12.43
CA ALA A 61 -5.42 -10.81 11.88
C ALA A 61 -5.50 -11.97 12.89
N ALA A 62 -5.47 -13.21 12.40
CA ALA A 62 -5.40 -14.39 13.27
C ALA A 62 -4.04 -14.48 14.00
N SER A 63 -2.97 -14.07 13.33
CA SER A 63 -1.65 -13.86 13.90
C SER A 63 -0.93 -12.76 13.12
N ALA A 64 0.03 -12.08 13.75
CA ALA A 64 0.85 -11.07 13.10
C ALA A 64 2.23 -10.99 13.77
N ARG A 65 3.29 -10.99 12.96
CA ARG A 65 4.65 -10.68 13.38
C ARG A 65 5.15 -9.52 12.52
N ILE A 66 5.31 -8.35 13.13
CA ILE A 66 5.58 -7.10 12.43
C ILE A 66 6.86 -6.50 13.00
N GLY A 67 7.84 -6.22 12.14
CA GLY A 67 9.04 -5.47 12.53
C GLY A 67 8.74 -3.98 12.68
N LEU A 68 9.57 -3.26 13.45
CA LEU A 68 9.43 -1.82 13.59
C LEU A 68 9.71 -1.13 12.25
N VAL A 69 8.68 -0.47 11.73
CA VAL A 69 8.73 0.37 10.54
C VAL A 69 8.92 1.82 10.97
N ASP A 70 9.90 2.49 10.38
CA ASP A 70 10.18 3.90 10.71
C ASP A 70 9.24 4.87 9.99
N ARG A 71 8.89 4.58 8.74
CA ARG A 71 7.99 5.37 7.89
C ARG A 71 7.19 4.48 6.96
N ILE A 72 5.93 4.85 6.74
CA ILE A 72 5.06 4.25 5.72
C ILE A 72 4.94 5.26 4.58
N PHE A 73 5.36 4.87 3.39
CA PHE A 73 5.19 5.65 2.17
C PHE A 73 4.12 5.01 1.29
N THR A 74 3.22 5.82 0.76
CA THR A 74 2.17 5.35 -0.14
C THR A 74 2.15 6.19 -1.41
N ARG A 75 2.25 5.52 -2.55
CA ARG A 75 1.85 6.05 -3.85
C ARG A 75 0.69 5.19 -4.31
N ILE A 76 -0.53 5.60 -3.99
CA ILE A 76 -1.74 4.91 -4.44
C ILE A 76 -2.48 5.88 -5.34
N GLY A 77 -2.70 5.49 -6.60
CA GLY A 77 -3.22 6.38 -7.65
C GLY A 77 -4.35 7.29 -7.16
N ALA A 78 -4.06 8.58 -7.09
CA ALA A 78 -5.07 9.62 -6.95
C ALA A 78 -5.57 9.94 -8.36
N GLN A 79 -6.86 9.72 -8.62
CA GLN A 79 -7.44 10.06 -9.92
C GLN A 79 -7.62 11.58 -10.12
N ASP A 80 -7.47 12.41 -9.08
CA ASP A 80 -8.02 13.77 -9.11
C ASP A 80 -7.13 14.84 -8.46
N GLU A 81 -5.86 14.93 -8.85
CA GLU A 81 -5.11 16.18 -8.67
C GLU A 81 -4.67 16.71 -10.02
N ILE A 82 -5.59 17.45 -10.67
CA ILE A 82 -5.26 18.33 -11.79
C ILE A 82 -4.44 19.48 -11.20
N HIS A 83 -3.14 19.29 -11.05
CA HIS A 83 -2.23 20.38 -10.72
C HIS A 83 -2.21 21.34 -11.89
N ALA A 84 -2.66 22.58 -11.63
CA ALA A 84 -2.68 23.65 -12.61
C ALA A 84 -1.25 23.93 -13.12
N GLY A 85 -0.88 23.31 -14.25
CA GLY A 85 0.36 23.57 -14.99
C GLY A 85 1.45 22.49 -14.93
N GLN A 86 1.24 21.33 -14.28
CA GLN A 86 2.21 20.23 -14.25
C GLN A 86 1.65 18.95 -14.86
N SER A 87 2.48 18.18 -15.59
CA SER A 87 2.05 16.90 -16.14
C SER A 87 1.88 15.86 -15.02
N THR A 88 0.85 15.02 -15.11
CA THR A 88 0.58 13.95 -14.12
C THR A 88 1.80 13.05 -13.94
N PHE A 89 2.54 12.77 -15.02
CA PHE A 89 3.77 12.00 -14.96
C PHE A 89 4.89 12.71 -14.19
N MET A 90 5.07 14.02 -14.38
CA MET A 90 6.09 14.77 -13.64
C MET A 90 5.80 14.74 -12.14
N VAL A 91 4.53 14.91 -11.75
CA VAL A 91 4.10 14.82 -10.35
C VAL A 91 4.37 13.42 -9.79
N GLU A 92 4.03 12.37 -10.55
CA GLU A 92 4.35 10.97 -10.19
C GLU A 92 5.84 10.74 -9.95
N MET A 93 6.71 11.30 -10.81
CA MET A 93 8.16 11.16 -10.68
C MET A 93 8.71 11.95 -9.49
N ILE A 94 8.17 13.13 -9.20
CA ILE A 94 8.54 13.91 -8.02
C ILE A 94 8.14 13.18 -6.74
N GLU A 95 6.95 12.60 -6.67
CA GLU A 95 6.51 11.79 -5.53
C GLU A 95 7.40 10.55 -5.35
N ALA A 96 7.68 9.82 -6.42
CA ALA A 96 8.57 8.66 -6.38
C ALA A 96 9.98 9.03 -5.92
N ALA A 97 10.54 10.13 -6.44
CA ALA A 97 11.84 10.65 -6.01
C ALA A 97 11.84 11.03 -4.53
N ASN A 98 10.78 11.68 -4.05
CA ASN A 98 10.63 12.04 -2.64
C ASN A 98 10.58 10.81 -1.72
N ILE A 99 9.84 9.77 -2.12
CA ILE A 99 9.78 8.48 -1.41
C ILE A 99 11.19 7.88 -1.33
N LEU A 100 11.88 7.76 -2.47
CA LEU A 100 13.21 7.16 -2.52
C LEU A 100 14.25 7.94 -1.72
N HIS A 101 14.17 9.27 -1.69
CA HIS A 101 15.12 10.10 -0.96
C HIS A 101 15.00 9.96 0.57
N HIS A 102 13.80 9.69 1.08
CA HIS A 102 13.51 9.62 2.51
C HIS A 102 13.30 8.19 3.04
N ALA A 103 13.18 7.20 2.16
CA ALA A 103 13.05 5.79 2.54
C ALA A 103 14.35 5.28 3.19
N THR A 104 14.19 4.46 4.22
CA THR A 104 15.29 3.72 4.85
C THR A 104 15.09 2.22 4.67
N PRO A 105 16.08 1.37 5.01
CA PRO A 105 15.90 -0.08 5.01
C PRO A 105 14.80 -0.61 5.95
N ARG A 106 14.24 0.24 6.81
CA ARG A 106 13.12 -0.11 7.71
C ARG A 106 11.79 0.47 7.27
N SER A 107 11.74 1.20 6.16
CA SER A 107 10.51 1.82 5.67
C SER A 107 9.63 0.82 4.94
N LEU A 108 8.32 0.97 5.08
CA LEU A 108 7.32 0.24 4.30
C LEU A 108 6.88 1.11 3.13
N LEU A 109 7.14 0.66 1.91
CA LEU A 109 6.73 1.35 0.69
C LEU A 109 5.57 0.58 0.05
N ILE A 110 4.48 1.30 -0.24
CA ILE A 110 3.32 0.79 -0.97
C ILE A 110 3.18 1.60 -2.24
N LEU A 111 3.40 0.93 -3.37
CA LEU A 111 3.34 1.52 -4.70
C LEU A 111 2.24 0.80 -5.48
N ASP A 112 1.21 1.55 -5.86
CA ASP A 112 0.10 1.09 -6.70
C ASP A 112 0.16 1.84 -8.03
N GLU A 113 0.29 1.08 -9.13
CA GLU A 113 0.08 1.59 -10.49
C GLU A 113 1.02 2.74 -10.94
N ILE A 114 2.30 2.70 -10.57
CA ILE A 114 3.31 3.63 -11.08
C ILE A 114 3.49 3.47 -12.60
N GLY A 115 3.59 4.60 -13.31
CA GLY A 115 3.94 4.61 -14.74
C GLY A 115 2.76 4.50 -15.70
N ARG A 116 1.53 4.74 -15.23
CA ARG A 116 0.34 4.79 -16.11
C ARG A 116 0.34 5.94 -17.11
N GLY A 117 1.06 7.03 -16.81
CA GLY A 117 1.02 8.27 -17.59
C GLY A 117 1.95 8.34 -18.81
N THR A 118 2.69 7.27 -19.15
CA THR A 118 3.69 7.30 -20.24
C THR A 118 3.47 6.24 -21.30
N SER A 119 4.01 6.50 -22.50
CA SER A 119 4.04 5.56 -23.62
C SER A 119 4.59 4.21 -23.17
N THR A 120 3.99 3.13 -23.68
CA THR A 120 4.29 1.73 -23.36
C THR A 120 5.65 1.25 -23.90
N TYR A 121 6.55 2.15 -24.30
CA TYR A 121 7.80 1.89 -25.01
C TYR A 121 8.96 2.67 -24.40
#